data_AF-A0A5C4QJN5-F1
#
_entry.id   AF-A0A5C4QJN5-F1
#
_cell.length_a   1.000
_cell.length_b   1.000
_cell.length_c   1.000
_cell.angle_alpha   90.00
_cell.angle_beta   90.00
_cell.angle_gamma   90.00
#
_symmetry.space_group_name_H-M   'P 1'
#
loop_
_entity.id
_entity.type
_entity.pdbx_description
1 polymer ?
#
loop_
_entity_poly.entity_id
_entity_poly.type
_entity_poly.pdbx_seq_one_letter_code
_entity_poly.pdbx_strand_id
1 'polypeptide(L)' 'MAQPDLTLLASLRPAALDARRGIVRLHPEALTALGLRPGDPVRLSGRRETAGIVAAADPGASAAMLYADDLTLGNLG' A
#
# COMPACT_ATOMS: atom_id res chain seq x y z
N MET A 1 20.94 8.75 4.01
CA MET A 1 19.93 8.60 5.09
C MET A 1 19.05 7.42 4.69
N ALA A 2 18.79 6.48 5.60
CA ALA A 2 17.88 5.37 5.30
C ALA A 2 16.46 5.91 5.11
N GLN A 3 15.78 5.49 4.06
CA GLN A 3 14.37 5.81 3.84
C GLN A 3 13.53 4.92 4.77
N PRO A 4 12.51 5.45 5.47
CA PRO A 4 11.72 4.64 6.39
C PRO A 4 11.01 3.50 5.66
N ASP A 5 10.97 2.32 6.28
CA ASP A 5 10.30 1.14 5.77
C ASP A 5 9.43 0.49 6.86
N LEU A 6 8.43 -0.29 6.43
CA LEU A 6 7.50 -0.98 7.32
C LEU A 6 7.04 -2.31 6.69
N THR A 7 7.06 -3.38 7.49
CA THR A 7 6.55 -4.69 7.08
C THR A 7 5.06 -4.79 7.41
N LEU A 8 4.23 -5.04 6.38
CA LEU A 8 2.78 -5.14 6.49
C LEU A 8 2.28 -6.46 5.90
N LEU A 9 1.10 -6.89 6.36
CA LEU A 9 0.37 -7.98 5.72
C LEU A 9 -0.41 -7.45 4.52
N ALA A 10 -0.10 -7.97 3.34
CA ALA A 10 -0.80 -7.59 2.11
C ALA A 10 -2.15 -8.33 2.01
N SER A 11 -3.22 -7.61 1.69
CA SER A 11 -4.56 -8.15 1.55
C SER A 11 -5.24 -7.64 0.28
N LEU A 12 -5.87 -8.57 -0.44
CA LEU A 12 -6.70 -8.26 -1.59
C LEU A 12 -7.93 -7.48 -1.12
N ARG A 13 -8.08 -6.26 -1.61
CA ARG A 13 -9.31 -5.47 -1.44
C ARG A 13 -9.87 -5.10 -2.81
N PRO A 14 -10.98 -5.74 -3.25
CA PRO A 14 -11.65 -5.35 -4.47
C PRO A 14 -12.44 -4.06 -4.22
N ALA A 15 -11.80 -2.91 -4.41
CA ALA A 15 -12.48 -1.63 -4.52
C ALA A 15 -12.58 -1.27 -6.00
N ALA A 16 -13.80 -1.23 -6.55
CA ALA A 16 -14.02 -1.04 -7.99
C ALA A 16 -13.37 0.25 -8.56
N LEU A 17 -13.27 1.29 -7.72
CA LEU A 17 -12.63 2.55 -8.11
C LEU A 17 -11.09 2.48 -8.14
N ASP A 18 -10.49 1.61 -7.31
CA ASP A 18 -9.04 1.48 -7.17
C ASP A 18 -8.45 0.37 -8.05
N ALA A 19 -9.30 -0.54 -8.52
CA ALA A 19 -8.89 -1.75 -9.22
C ALA A 19 -8.03 -1.46 -10.46
N ARG A 20 -6.87 -2.11 -10.51
CA ARG A 20 -5.85 -2.08 -11.58
C ARG A 20 -5.33 -0.67 -11.88
N ARG A 21 -5.30 0.20 -10.87
CA ARG A 21 -4.75 1.56 -10.97
C ARG A 21 -3.41 1.73 -10.23
N GLY A 22 -2.90 0.66 -9.62
CA GLY A 22 -1.68 0.73 -8.81
C GLY A 22 -1.87 1.54 -7.52
N ILE A 23 -3.11 1.62 -7.02
CA ILE A 23 -3.43 2.28 -5.76
C ILE A 23 -3.22 1.30 -4.62
N VAL A 24 -2.50 1.75 -3.59
CA VAL A 24 -2.22 0.99 -2.37
C VAL A 24 -2.81 1.75 -1.19
N ARG A 25 -3.72 1.12 -0.46
CA ARG A 25 -4.32 1.74 0.72
C ARG A 25 -3.59 1.33 1.99
N LEU A 26 -3.19 2.34 2.75
CA LEU A 26 -2.51 2.22 4.03
C LEU A 26 -3.29 2.95 5.11
N HIS A 27 -3.22 2.46 6.33
CA HIS A 27 -3.78 3.19 7.47
C HIS A 27 -3.07 4.54 7.65
N PRO A 28 -3.77 5.62 8.06
CA PRO A 28 -3.15 6.94 8.26
C PRO A 28 -1.91 6.94 9.18
N GLU A 29 -1.88 6.04 10.16
CA GLU A 29 -0.72 5.85 11.04
C GLU A 29 0.51 5.33 10.28
N ALA A 30 0.32 4.36 9.37
CA ALA A 30 1.41 3.84 8.54
C ALA A 30 1.93 4.91 7.56
N LEU A 31 1.03 5.73 6.99
CA LEU A 31 1.43 6.88 6.18
C LEU A 31 2.28 7.86 6.99
N THR A 32 1.85 8.17 8.21
CA THR A 32 2.58 9.07 9.12
C THR A 32 3.96 8.51 9.49
N ALA A 33 4.05 7.23 9.84
CA ALA A 33 5.31 6.56 10.18
C ALA A 33 6.31 6.54 9.00
N LEU A 34 5.81 6.39 7.77
CA LEU A 34 6.61 6.40 6.55
C LEU A 34 6.87 7.82 6.00
N GLY A 35 6.27 8.85 6.58
CA GLY A 35 6.37 10.23 6.08
C GLY A 35 5.70 10.43 4.71
N LEU A 36 4.68 9.64 4.40
CA LEU A 36 3.97 9.63 3.12
C LEU A 36 2.67 10.43 3.19
N ARG A 37 2.29 11.03 2.07
CA ARG A 37 1.00 11.69 1.85
C ARG A 37 0.24 10.97 0.74
N PRO A 38 -1.11 10.98 0.76
CA PRO A 38 -1.88 10.45 -0.36
C PRO A 38 -1.44 11.02 -1.71
N GLY A 39 -1.21 10.15 -2.69
CA GLY A 39 -0.66 10.50 -3.99
C GLY A 39 0.86 10.30 -4.11
N ASP A 40 1.58 10.12 -3.00
CA ASP A 40 3.02 9.85 -3.04
C ASP A 40 3.28 8.44 -3.60
N PRO A 41 4.37 8.25 -4.37
CA PRO A 41 4.80 6.93 -4.80
C PRO A 41 5.42 6.17 -3.63
N VAL A 42 5.16 4.86 -3.57
CA VAL A 42 5.78 3.93 -2.61
C VAL A 42 6.37 2.74 -3.35
N ARG A 43 7.53 2.29 -2.87
CA ARG A 43 8.13 1.01 -3.30
C ARG A 43 7.60 -0.10 -2.41
N LEU A 44 7.14 -1.18 -3.03
CA LEU A 44 6.68 -2.39 -2.37
C LEU A 44 7.69 -3.50 -2.62
N SER A 45 8.10 -4.18 -1.55
CA SER A 45 9.08 -5.25 -1.60
C SER A 45 8.46 -6.53 -1.03
N GLY A 46 8.35 -7.55 -1.87
CA GLY A 46 7.89 -8.90 -1.53
C GLY A 46 8.84 -9.94 -2.12
N ARG A 47 8.29 -10.94 -2.83
CA ARG A 47 9.12 -11.84 -3.64
C ARG A 47 9.72 -11.11 -4.85
N ARG A 48 9.03 -10.08 -5.32
CA ARG A 48 9.46 -9.14 -6.36
C ARG A 48 9.33 -7.72 -5.81
N GLU A 49 9.93 -6.79 -6.51
CA GLU A 49 9.74 -5.37 -6.25
C GLU A 49 8.76 -4.77 -7.25
N THR A 50 7.86 -3.93 -6.76
CA THR A 50 6.95 -3.13 -7.57
C THR A 50 6.76 -1.76 -6.91
N ALA A 51 6.00 -0.88 -7.54
CA ALA A 51 5.63 0.40 -6.97
C ALA A 51 4.11 0.61 -7.05
N GLY A 52 3.62 1.50 -6.22
CA GLY A 52 2.23 1.95 -6.21
C GLY A 52 2.11 3.38 -5.74
N ILE A 53 0.89 3.92 -5.82
CA ILE A 53 0.55 5.24 -5.31
C ILE A 53 -0.27 5.05 -4.03
N VAL A 54 0.14 5.72 -2.96
CA VAL A 54 -0.54 5.55 -1.68
C VAL A 54 -1.84 6.34 -1.61
N ALA A 55 -2.84 5.73 -0.98
CA ALA A 55 -4.07 6.38 -0.55
C ALA A 55 -4.37 5.99 0.89
N ALA A 56 -5.17 6.81 1.58
CA ALA A 56 -5.64 6.47 2.92
C ALA A 56 -6.64 5.30 2.85
N ALA A 57 -6.48 4.33 3.73
CA ALA A 57 -7.49 3.30 3.97
C ALA A 57 -8.66 3.88 4.80
N ASP A 58 -9.80 3.17 4.81
CA ASP A 58 -10.93 3.54 5.65
C ASP A 58 -10.58 3.50 7.15
N PRO A 59 -11.26 4.27 8.01
CA PRO A 59 -10.99 4.30 9.46
C PRO A 59 -11.11 2.96 10.18
N GLY A 60 -11.85 1.99 9.63
CA GLY A 60 -11.97 0.63 10.18
C GLY A 60 -10.88 -0.33 9.68
N ALA A 61 -9.98 0.13 8.82
CA ALA A 61 -8.89 -0.68 8.29
C ALA A 61 -7.78 -0.87 9.34
N SER A 62 -7.13 -2.02 9.33
CA SER A 62 -6.05 -2.31 10.27
C SER A 62 -4.75 -1.59 9.90
N ALA A 63 -4.06 -1.06 10.90
CA ALA A 63 -2.74 -0.44 10.74
C ALA A 63 -1.64 -1.41 10.30
N ALA A 64 -1.83 -2.71 10.52
CA ALA A 64 -0.90 -3.77 10.12
C ALA A 64 -1.12 -4.28 8.68
N MET A 65 -2.06 -3.69 7.94
CA MET A 65 -2.46 -4.15 6.62
C MET A 65 -2.10 -3.18 5.50
N LEU A 66 -1.70 -3.75 4.37
CA LEU A 66 -1.60 -3.10 3.08
C LEU A 66 -2.71 -3.64 2.18
N TYR A 67 -3.59 -2.78 1.68
CA TYR A 67 -4.67 -3.21 0.79
C TYR A 67 -4.36 -2.83 -0.65
N ALA A 68 -4.45 -3.79 -1.55
CA ALA A 68 -4.16 -3.60 -2.97
C ALA A 68 -5.05 -4.50 -3.84
N ASP A 69 -5.03 -4.22 -5.14
CA ASP A 69 -5.73 -5.01 -6.15
C ASP A 69 -4.98 -6.30 -6.52
N ASP A 70 -5.63 -7.15 -7.31
CA ASP A 70 -5.11 -8.42 -7.81
C ASP A 70 -3.80 -8.25 -8.59
N LEU A 71 -3.73 -7.24 -9.46
CA LEU A 71 -2.56 -6.95 -10.29
C LEU A 71 -1.34 -6.53 -9.46
N THR A 72 -1.54 -5.65 -8.48
CA THR A 72 -0.48 -5.15 -7.61
C THR A 72 0.08 -6.27 -6.74
N LEU A 73 -0.79 -7.13 -6.17
CA LEU A 73 -0.36 -8.30 -5.42
C LEU A 73 0.35 -9.32 -6.33
N GLY A 74 -0.16 -9.56 -7.54
CA GLY A 74 0.49 -10.43 -8.51
C GLY A 74 1.89 -9.94 -8.91
N ASN A 75 2.08 -8.63 -9.02
CA ASN A 75 3.39 -8.02 -9.28
C ASN A 75 4.34 -8.12 -8.08
N LEU A 76 3.82 -8.02 -6.86
CA LEU A 76 4.59 -8.17 -5.61
C LEU A 76 5.09 -9.61 -5.40
N GLY A 77 4.40 -10.58 -6.02
CA GLY A 77 4.78 -12.00 -6.10
C GLY A 77 4.39 -12.80 -4.87
#